data_AF-A0A6A3NX85-F1
#
_entry.id   AF-A0A6A3NX85-F1
#
_cell.length_a   1.000
_cell.length_b   1.000
_cell.length_c   1.000
_cell.angle_alpha   90.00
_cell.angle_beta   90.00
_cell.angle_gamma   90.00
#
_symmetry.space_group_name_H-M   'P 1'
#
loop_
_entity.id
_entity.type
_entity.pdbx_description
1 polymer ?
#
loop_
_entity_poly.entity_id
_entity_poly.type
_entity_poly.pdbx_seq_one_letter_code
_entity_poly.pdbx_strand_id
1 'polypeptide(L)'
;MEQVDVIDAFFAAKHAAAMVRESKSPHSSPTFCVRKPNGKWRMVHAFNKLNAATIPASTPIPRKDVLQNNMADCTIFSALDMVDGYY
;
A
#
# COMPACT_ATOMS: atom_id res chain seq x y z
N MET A 1 9.46 19.97 10.85
CA MET A 1 10.73 19.72 10.14
C MET A 1 10.89 18.23 9.90
N GLU A 2 11.03 17.40 10.95
CA GLU A 2 11.25 15.95 10.83
C GLU A 2 10.29 15.20 9.86
N GLN A 3 8.98 15.45 9.91
CA GLN A 3 8.04 14.74 9.04
C GLN A 3 8.17 15.14 7.55
N VAL A 4 8.51 16.40 7.27
CA VAL A 4 8.71 16.88 5.90
C VAL A 4 9.94 16.20 5.31
N ASP A 5 11.03 16.14 6.07
CA ASP A 5 12.28 15.49 5.64
C ASP A 5 12.06 13.99 5.31
N VAL A 6 11.22 13.30 6.10
CA VAL A 6 10.86 11.90 5.85
C VAL A 6 10.04 11.73 4.57
N ILE A 7 9.11 12.66 4.31
CA ILE A 7 8.29 12.65 3.08
C ILE A 7 9.16 12.91 1.86
N ASP A 8 10.04 13.90 1.93
CA ASP A 8 10.93 14.26 0.83
C ASP A 8 11.90 13.12 0.52
N ALA A 9 12.51 12.51 1.55
CA ALA A 9 13.37 11.35 1.37
C ALA A 9 12.62 10.14 0.76
N PHE A 10 11.36 9.91 1.17
CA PHE A 10 10.53 8.86 0.60
C PHE A 10 10.28 9.07 -0.89
N PHE A 11 9.87 10.28 -1.29
CA PHE A 11 9.59 10.57 -2.70
C PHE A 11 10.86 10.60 -3.55
N ALA A 12 11.99 11.07 -3.03
CA ALA A 12 13.27 11.00 -3.71
C ALA A 12 13.67 9.55 -4.02
N ALA A 13 13.53 8.64 -3.05
CA ALA A 13 13.81 7.22 -3.24
C ALA A 13 12.86 6.57 -4.26
N LYS A 14 11.56 6.86 -4.17
CA LYS A 14 10.56 6.31 -5.11
C LYS A 14 10.73 6.88 -6.53
N HIS A 15 11.19 8.13 -6.67
CA HIS A 15 11.53 8.72 -7.96
C HIS A 15 12.77 8.05 -8.58
N ALA A 16 13.82 7.82 -7.78
CA ALA A 16 15.02 7.10 -8.22
C ALA A 16 14.71 5.66 -8.66
N ALA A 17 13.73 5.01 -8.02
CA ALA A 17 13.23 3.69 -8.40
C ALA A 17 12.24 3.72 -9.59
N ALA A 18 12.01 4.88 -10.22
CA ALA A 18 11.06 5.08 -11.33
C ALA A 18 9.59 4.72 -11.01
N MET A 19 9.21 4.74 -9.73
CA MET A 19 7.86 4.40 -9.26
C MET A 19 6.92 5.61 -9.24
N VAL A 20 7.48 6.81 -9.10
CA VAL A 20 6.76 8.08 -9.11
C VAL A 20 7.48 9.08 -10.01
N ARG A 21 6.73 10.08 -10.48
CA ARG A 21 7.25 11.20 -11.28
C ARG A 21 6.52 12.48 -10.92
N GLU A 22 7.11 13.62 -11.26
CA GLU A 22 6.41 14.89 -11.20
C GLU A 22 5.15 14.88 -12.08
N SER A 23 4.10 15.54 -11.60
CA SER A 23 2.80 15.57 -12.26
C SER A 23 2.23 16.98 -12.25
N LYS A 24 1.53 17.33 -13.34
CA LYS A 24 0.74 18.57 -13.48
C LYS A 24 -0.78 18.28 -13.40
N SER A 25 -1.15 17.15 -12.81
CA SER A 25 -2.55 16.73 -12.65
C SER A 25 -3.36 17.80 -11.90
N PRO A 26 -4.61 18.08 -12.32
CA PRO A 26 -5.52 18.94 -11.56
C PRO A 26 -5.99 18.29 -10.25
N HIS A 27 -5.69 17.00 -10.05
CA HIS A 27 -6.03 16.23 -8.85
C HIS A 27 -4.79 15.87 -8.05
N SER A 28 -4.89 15.99 -6.73
CA SER A 28 -3.90 15.54 -5.77
C SER A 28 -4.58 14.93 -4.55
N SER A 29 -3.85 14.09 -3.82
CA SER A 29 -4.27 13.57 -2.51
C SER A 29 -3.21 13.93 -1.47
N PRO A 30 -3.59 14.44 -0.29
CA PRO A 30 -2.64 14.73 0.77
C PRO A 30 -1.83 13.50 1.15
N THR A 31 -0.54 13.71 1.41
CA THR A 31 0.38 12.66 1.89
C THR A 31 0.97 13.10 3.22
N PHE A 32 0.99 12.19 4.19
CA PHE A 32 1.53 12.43 5.52
C PHE A 32 2.15 11.15 6.11
N CYS A 33 2.83 11.27 7.24
CA CYS A 33 3.44 10.13 7.92
C CYS A 33 2.85 9.94 9.31
N VAL A 34 2.80 8.68 9.75
CA VAL A 34 2.46 8.32 11.12
C VAL A 34 3.56 7.43 11.71
N ARG A 35 3.86 7.58 13.01
CA ARG A 35 4.79 6.68 13.70
C ARG A 35 4.10 5.34 13.99
N LYS A 36 4.76 4.24 13.62
CA LYS A 36 4.39 2.90 14.08
C LYS A 36 4.88 2.68 15.53
N PRO A 37 4.29 1.73 16.28
CA PRO A 37 4.78 1.37 17.61
C PRO A 37 6.26 0.95 17.66
N ASN A 38 6.78 0.40 16.56
CA ASN A 38 8.19 0.03 16.41
C ASN A 38 9.12 1.20 16.05
N GLY A 39 8.64 2.45 16.16
CA GLY A 39 9.40 3.66 15.88
C GLY A 39 9.56 4.01 14.40
N LYS A 40 9.24 3.10 13.46
CA LYS A 40 9.33 3.37 12.02
C LYS A 40 8.21 4.30 11.54
N TRP A 41 8.49 5.09 10.52
CA TRP A 41 7.49 5.89 9.82
C TRP A 41 6.65 5.03 8.87
N ARG A 42 5.35 5.32 8.79
CA ARG A 42 4.43 4.80 7.76
C ARG A 42 3.97 5.97 6.90
N MET A 43 4.25 5.90 5.60
CA MET A 43 3.68 6.82 4.63
C MET A 43 2.19 6.53 4.44
N VAL A 44 1.37 7.59 4.42
CA VAL A 44 -0.08 7.51 4.25
C VAL A 44 -0.52 8.50 3.18
N HIS A 45 -1.16 7.98 2.14
CA HIS A 45 -1.82 8.76 1.10
C HIS A 45 -3.32 8.78 1.39
N ALA A 46 -3.91 9.97 1.56
CA ALA A 46 -5.32 10.13 1.90
C ALA A 46 -6.23 10.00 0.66
N PHE A 47 -6.35 8.79 0.11
CA PHE A 47 -7.15 8.52 -1.10
C PHE A 47 -8.67 8.48 -0.87
N ASN A 48 -9.20 8.92 0.28
CA ASN A 48 -10.63 8.81 0.60
C ASN A 48 -11.55 9.42 -0.49
N LYS A 49 -11.21 10.62 -0.98
CA LYS A 49 -11.97 11.29 -2.06
C LYS A 49 -11.82 10.57 -3.40
N LEU A 50 -10.61 10.07 -3.70
CA LEU A 50 -10.35 9.31 -4.92
C LEU A 50 -11.15 8.00 -4.92
N ASN A 51 -11.13 7.27 -3.81
CA ASN A 51 -11.86 6.01 -3.64
C ASN A 51 -13.37 6.20 -3.77
N ALA A 52 -13.93 7.28 -3.23
CA ALA A 52 -15.36 7.60 -3.37
C ALA A 52 -15.77 7.93 -4.82
N ALA A 53 -14.84 8.47 -5.62
CA ALA A 53 -15.07 8.79 -7.03
C ALA A 53 -14.73 7.64 -7.99
N THR A 54 -14.09 6.58 -7.50
CA THR A 54 -13.65 5.44 -8.31
C THR A 54 -14.67 4.32 -8.25
N ILE A 55 -14.99 3.71 -9.39
CA ILE A 55 -15.84 2.51 -9.44
C ILE A 55 -15.03 1.35 -8.83
N PRO A 56 -15.50 0.69 -7.76
CA PRO A 56 -14.76 -0.40 -7.15
C PRO A 56 -14.55 -1.56 -8.14
N ALA A 57 -13.32 -2.04 -8.26
CA ALA A 57 -13.05 -3.28 -8.97
C ALA A 57 -13.66 -4.45 -8.17
N SER A 58 -14.66 -5.11 -8.76
CA SER A 58 -15.32 -6.26 -8.12
C SER A 58 -14.68 -7.57 -8.57
N THR A 59 -13.44 -7.82 -8.15
CA THR A 59 -12.84 -9.16 -8.23
C THR A 59 -13.14 -9.90 -6.92
N PRO A 60 -13.95 -10.97 -6.94
CA PRO A 60 -14.29 -11.68 -5.72
C PRO A 60 -13.04 -12.35 -5.13
N ILE A 61 -12.65 -11.92 -3.93
CA ILE A 61 -11.61 -12.60 -3.15
C ILE A 61 -12.28 -13.79 -2.46
N PRO A 62 -11.71 -15.02 -2.58
CA PRO A 62 -12.27 -16.19 -1.92
C PRO A 62 -12.40 -15.97 -0.41
N ARG A 63 -13.49 -16.48 0.17
CA ARG A 63 -13.65 -16.44 1.62
C ARG A 63 -12.61 -17.33 2.30
N LYS A 64 -12.23 -16.97 3.54
CA LYS A 64 -11.24 -17.71 4.33
C LYS A 64 -11.57 -19.21 4.48
N ASP A 65 -12.84 -19.56 4.64
CA ASP A 65 -13.29 -20.94 4.81
C ASP A 65 -13.15 -21.76 3.53
N VAL A 66 -13.38 -21.14 2.36
CA VAL A 66 -13.12 -21.77 1.06
C VAL A 66 -11.63 -22.04 0.89
N LEU A 67 -10.79 -21.07 1.23
CA LEU A 67 -9.33 -21.24 1.19
C LEU A 67 -8.87 -22.38 2.12
N GLN A 68 -9.42 -22.48 3.33
CA GLN A 68 -9.08 -23.53 4.30
C GLN A 68 -9.55 -24.92 3.86
N ASN A 69 -10.77 -25.03 3.35
CA ASN A 69 -11.31 -26.32 2.89
C ASN A 69 -10.50 -26.88 1.71
N ASN A 70 -10.04 -26.02 0.80
CA ASN A 70 -9.19 -26.42 -0.32
C ASN A 70 -7.81 -26.96 0.12
N MET A 71 -7.42 -26.72 1.37
CA MET A 71 -6.15 -27.15 1.95
C MET A 71 -6.29 -28.39 2.87
N ALA A 72 -7.50 -28.92 3.07
CA ALA A 72 -7.79 -29.90 4.12
C ALA A 72 -6.98 -31.21 4.05
N ASP A 73 -6.60 -31.64 2.84
CA ASP A 73 -5.85 -32.88 2.61
C ASP A 73 -4.33 -32.64 2.45
N CYS A 74 -3.88 -31.39 2.58
CA CYS A 74 -2.46 -31.05 2.52
C CYS A 74 -1.79 -31.28 3.88
N THR A 75 -0.58 -31.85 3.86
CA THR A 75 0.20 -32.14 5.07
C THR A 75 1.39 -31.20 5.27
N ILE A 76 1.78 -30.46 4.23
CA ILE A 76 2.90 -29.50 4.23
C ILE A 76 2.41 -28.18 3.65
N PHE A 77 2.70 -27.09 4.35
CA PHE A 77 2.31 -25.74 3.96
C PHE A 77 3.53 -24.82 3.88
N SER A 78 3.48 -23.87 2.95
CA SER A 78 4.40 -22.74 2.92
C SER A 78 3.60 -21.45 2.72
N ALA A 79 4.05 -20.37 3.34
CA ALA A 79 3.45 -19.05 3.24
C ALA A 79 4.50 -18.08 2.73
N LEU A 80 4.13 -17.30 1.71
CA LEU A 80 4.96 -16.26 1.12
C LEU A 80 4.21 -14.94 1.25
N ASP A 81 4.88 -13.93 1.80
CA ASP A 81 4.35 -12.57 1.89
C ASP A 81 5.20 -11.63 1.02
N MET A 82 4.54 -10.81 0.21
CA MET A 82 5.22 -9.85 -0.66
C MET A 82 5.37 -8.52 0.10
N VAL A 83 6.57 -8.30 0.66
CA VAL A 83 6.87 -7.22 1.61
C VAL A 83 6.50 -5.82 1.11
N ASP A 84 6.63 -5.54 -0.18
CA ASP A 84 6.24 -4.26 -0.82
C ASP A 84 5.36 -4.48 -2.06
N GLY A 85 4.48 -5.49 -2.05
CA GLY A 85 3.79 -5.95 -3.28
C GLY A 85 2.86 -4.97 -3.99
N TYR A 86 2.58 -3.81 -3.38
CA TYR A 86 1.83 -2.72 -4.01
C TYR A 86 2.68 -1.68 -4.72
N TYR A 87 4.00 -1.75 -4.50
CA TYR A 87 4.97 -0.74 -4.91
C TYR A 87 5.93 -1.37 -5.91
#